data_AF-A0A086ACA6-F1
#
_entry.id   AF-A0A086ACA6-F1
#
_cell.length_a   1.000
_cell.length_b   1.000
_cell.length_c   1.000
_cell.angle_alpha   90.00
_cell.angle_beta   90.00
_cell.angle_gamma   90.00
#
_symmetry.space_group_name_H-M   'P 1'
#
loop_
_entity.id
_entity.type
_entity.pdbx_description
1 polymer ?
#
loop_
_entity_poly.entity_id
_entity_poly.type
_entity_poly.pdbx_seq_one_letter_code
_entity_poly.pdbx_strand_id
1 'polypeptide(L)'
;MRKLLFTLFIIAGFGLHAQNAQNIQSSEYDWKKMDPKQRKEVINNLSPEERKVLLTKFRNNMVMENLNIDPNDKAEFTSLYTEYLENQKQIKSQFNSNFNPETLSDDEAKAKLQQSFEVGQKLLDNRKKYAEKMQQVIPCQKVLKLFQSEGMMRDKMNERRPHNGNGGAERPKQNP
;
A
#
# COMPACT_ATOMS: atom_id res chain seq x y z
N MET A 1 -20.28 28.16 -53.77
CA MET A 1 -19.08 27.28 -53.72
C MET A 1 -18.64 27.15 -52.26
N ARG A 2 -18.87 25.98 -51.68
CA ARG A 2 -18.46 25.61 -50.32
C ARG A 2 -16.94 25.49 -50.24
N LYS A 3 -16.29 26.06 -49.22
CA LYS A 3 -15.00 25.60 -48.70
C LYS A 3 -15.05 25.66 -47.18
N LEU A 4 -14.90 24.49 -46.57
CA LEU A 4 -14.94 24.23 -45.13
C LEU A 4 -13.82 25.00 -44.42
N LEU A 5 -14.15 25.68 -43.33
CA LEU A 5 -13.18 26.15 -42.34
C LEU A 5 -13.31 25.28 -41.09
N PHE A 6 -12.20 24.63 -40.76
CA PHE A 6 -12.05 23.69 -39.66
C PHE A 6 -12.20 24.39 -38.31
N THR A 7 -13.02 23.81 -37.45
CA THR A 7 -13.22 24.19 -36.04
C THR A 7 -11.93 23.92 -35.24
N LEU A 8 -11.47 24.94 -34.51
CA LEU A 8 -10.40 24.83 -33.52
C LEU A 8 -10.81 23.88 -32.38
N PHE A 9 -10.01 22.85 -32.15
CA PHE A 9 -9.94 22.12 -30.88
C PHE A 9 -9.11 22.95 -29.90
N ILE A 10 -9.75 23.49 -28.86
CA ILE A 10 -9.05 23.84 -27.60
C ILE A 10 -9.90 23.30 -26.46
N ILE A 11 -9.73 22.00 -26.17
CA ILE A 11 -10.04 21.47 -24.84
C ILE A 11 -8.83 21.87 -23.99
N ALA A 12 -8.93 23.03 -23.33
CA ALA A 12 -7.96 23.46 -22.34
C ALA A 12 -7.87 22.38 -21.25
N GLY A 13 -6.70 21.76 -21.18
CA GLY A 13 -6.44 20.60 -20.35
C GLY A 13 -6.69 20.87 -18.87
N PHE A 14 -7.56 20.04 -18.28
CA PHE A 14 -7.52 19.66 -16.87
C PHE A 14 -6.26 18.82 -16.55
N GLY A 15 -5.09 19.21 -17.07
CA GLY A 15 -3.86 18.43 -17.04
C GLY A 15 -2.75 18.99 -16.13
N LEU A 16 -3.01 20.06 -15.38
CA LEU A 16 -1.95 20.76 -14.63
C LEU A 16 -1.76 20.31 -13.16
N HIS A 17 -2.45 19.27 -12.70
CA HIS A 17 -2.24 18.76 -11.33
C HIS A 17 -1.53 17.41 -11.23
N ALA A 18 -1.27 16.72 -12.34
CA ALA A 18 -0.60 15.41 -12.31
C ALA A 18 0.94 15.48 -12.51
N GLN A 19 1.48 16.59 -13.00
CA GLN A 19 2.90 16.66 -13.41
C GLN A 19 3.89 16.90 -12.26
N ASN A 20 3.45 17.42 -11.12
CA ASN A 20 4.35 17.71 -9.99
C ASN A 20 4.70 16.48 -9.13
N ALA A 21 3.98 15.35 -9.28
CA ALA A 21 4.27 14.14 -8.54
C ALA A 21 5.42 13.30 -9.14
N GLN A 22 5.83 13.58 -10.38
CA GLN A 22 6.84 12.78 -11.10
C GLN A 22 8.28 13.28 -10.96
N ASN A 23 8.52 14.45 -10.35
CA ASN A 23 9.84 15.10 -10.30
C ASN A 23 10.54 15.06 -8.92
N ILE A 24 10.12 14.21 -8.00
CA ILE A 24 10.91 13.99 -6.78
C ILE A 24 12.06 13.03 -7.13
N GLN A 25 13.19 13.62 -7.48
CA GLN A 25 14.45 12.96 -7.82
C GLN A 25 14.86 11.99 -6.70
N SER A 26 15.30 10.78 -7.05
CA SER A 26 15.81 9.74 -6.13
C SER A 26 17.13 10.10 -5.43
N SER A 27 17.68 11.27 -5.70
CA SER A 27 19.01 11.70 -5.29
C SER A 27 19.10 12.44 -3.96
N GLU A 28 17.99 12.93 -3.39
CA GLU A 28 18.11 13.91 -2.29
C GLU A 28 18.30 13.28 -0.89
N TYR A 29 17.86 12.03 -0.68
CA TYR A 29 17.98 11.36 0.61
C TYR A 29 18.63 9.97 0.47
N ASP A 30 19.96 9.90 0.55
CA ASP A 30 20.67 8.62 0.67
C ASP A 30 20.48 8.06 2.09
N TRP A 31 19.32 7.44 2.31
CA TRP A 31 18.91 6.95 3.62
C TRP A 31 19.92 5.99 4.24
N LYS A 32 20.66 5.22 3.41
CA LYS A 32 21.72 4.30 3.86
C LYS A 32 22.89 5.02 4.53
N LYS A 33 23.12 6.29 4.17
CA LYS A 33 24.16 7.14 4.74
C LYS A 33 23.68 8.02 5.91
N MET A 34 22.38 8.17 6.10
CA MET A 34 21.82 8.98 7.19
C MET A 34 21.74 8.20 8.50
N ASP A 35 22.08 8.87 9.61
CA ASP A 35 21.87 8.33 10.95
C ASP A 35 20.39 8.44 11.39
N PRO A 36 19.95 7.69 12.43
CA PRO A 36 18.55 7.70 12.87
C PRO A 36 17.99 9.08 13.28
N LYS A 37 18.82 9.99 13.80
CA LYS A 37 18.39 11.34 14.19
C LYS A 37 18.13 12.20 12.96
N GLN A 38 19.06 12.19 11.99
CA GLN A 38 18.90 12.89 10.72
C GLN A 38 17.64 12.44 9.98
N ARG A 39 17.41 11.12 9.93
CA ARG A 39 16.19 10.52 9.35
C ARG A 39 14.92 11.03 10.02
N LYS A 40 14.91 11.11 11.36
CA LYS A 40 13.76 11.59 12.13
C LYS A 40 13.50 13.09 11.88
N GLU A 41 14.56 13.89 11.81
CA GLU A 41 14.48 15.32 11.55
C GLU A 41 13.88 15.60 10.16
N VAL A 42 14.37 14.91 9.12
CA VAL A 42 13.81 15.01 7.76
C VAL A 42 12.32 14.69 7.78
N ILE A 43 11.90 13.56 8.38
CA ILE A 43 10.48 13.17 8.43
C ILE A 43 9.60 14.21 9.13
N ASN A 44 10.12 14.82 10.21
CA ASN A 44 9.38 15.79 11.01
C ASN A 44 9.18 17.12 10.28
N ASN A 45 10.14 17.52 9.45
CA ASN A 45 10.12 18.79 8.72
C ASN A 45 9.25 18.75 7.45
N LEU A 46 8.83 17.58 7.00
CA LEU A 46 7.95 17.41 5.83
C LEU A 46 6.48 17.62 6.17
N SER A 47 5.74 18.23 5.25
CA SER A 47 4.28 18.26 5.28
C SER A 47 3.70 16.84 5.20
N PRO A 48 2.42 16.63 5.58
CA PRO A 48 1.79 15.30 5.52
C PRO A 48 1.87 14.64 4.14
N GLU A 49 1.68 15.41 3.06
CA GLU A 49 1.73 14.87 1.70
C GLU A 49 3.17 14.55 1.26
N GLU A 50 4.13 15.43 1.53
CA GLU A 50 5.54 15.16 1.22
C GLU A 50 6.05 13.93 1.99
N ARG A 51 5.68 13.82 3.27
CA ARG A 51 5.99 12.65 4.10
C ARG A 51 5.39 11.38 3.49
N LYS A 52 4.13 11.41 3.06
CA LYS A 52 3.47 10.25 2.42
C LYS A 52 4.18 9.84 1.14
N VAL A 53 4.56 10.80 0.30
CA VAL A 53 5.30 10.52 -0.95
C VAL A 53 6.67 9.92 -0.63
N LEU A 54 7.42 10.52 0.31
CA LEU A 54 8.73 10.00 0.73
C LEU A 54 8.63 8.56 1.25
N LEU A 55 7.70 8.29 2.17
CA LEU A 55 7.53 6.96 2.76
C LEU A 55 7.08 5.92 1.73
N THR A 56 6.22 6.31 0.78
CA THR A 56 5.79 5.44 -0.32
C THR A 56 6.98 5.06 -1.20
N LYS A 57 7.79 6.04 -1.58
CA LYS A 57 9.01 5.83 -2.38
C LYS A 57 10.01 4.95 -1.65
N PHE A 58 10.25 5.21 -0.36
CA PHE A 58 11.14 4.40 0.47
C PHE A 58 10.70 2.94 0.53
N ARG A 59 9.41 2.70 0.79
CA ARG A 59 8.84 1.35 0.81
C ARG A 59 9.04 0.65 -0.54
N ASN A 60 8.74 1.34 -1.65
CA ASN A 60 8.89 0.77 -2.99
C ASN A 60 10.34 0.41 -3.29
N ASN A 61 11.29 1.28 -2.94
CA ASN A 61 12.73 1.03 -3.09
C ASN A 61 13.18 -0.19 -2.28
N MET A 62 12.77 -0.30 -1.02
CA MET A 62 13.11 -1.44 -0.17
C MET A 62 12.61 -2.77 -0.76
N VAL A 63 11.40 -2.77 -1.34
CA VAL A 63 10.85 -3.95 -2.02
C VAL A 63 11.64 -4.29 -3.28
N MET A 64 11.94 -3.30 -4.13
CA MET A 64 12.73 -3.52 -5.34
C MET A 64 14.12 -4.10 -5.03
N GLU A 65 14.79 -3.58 -4.00
CA GLU A 65 16.09 -4.09 -3.55
C GLU A 65 15.97 -5.51 -2.99
N ASN A 66 14.94 -5.79 -2.17
CA ASN A 66 14.73 -7.12 -1.60
C ASN A 66 14.47 -8.19 -2.68
N LEU A 67 13.72 -7.83 -3.72
CA LEU A 67 13.40 -8.72 -4.83
C LEU A 67 14.51 -8.77 -5.90
N ASN A 68 15.51 -7.91 -5.81
CA ASN A 68 16.56 -7.74 -6.82
C ASN A 68 15.97 -7.56 -8.23
N ILE A 69 15.08 -6.57 -8.39
CA ILE A 69 14.43 -6.29 -9.69
C ILE A 69 15.46 -5.76 -10.69
N ASP A 70 15.41 -6.30 -11.91
CA ASP A 70 16.28 -5.87 -13.01
C ASP A 70 16.07 -4.37 -13.28
N PRO A 71 17.12 -3.56 -13.49
CA PRO A 71 16.98 -2.15 -13.83
C PRO A 71 15.96 -1.85 -14.95
N ASN A 72 15.87 -2.73 -15.95
CA ASN A 72 14.97 -2.57 -17.09
C ASN A 72 13.49 -2.74 -16.70
N ASP A 73 13.20 -3.56 -15.68
CA ASP A 73 11.84 -3.89 -15.24
C ASP A 73 11.33 -2.95 -14.13
N LYS A 74 12.21 -2.15 -13.52
CA LYS A 74 11.91 -1.34 -12.32
C LYS A 74 10.73 -0.40 -12.50
N ALA A 75 10.66 0.30 -13.64
CA ALA A 75 9.62 1.30 -13.87
C ALA A 75 8.23 0.65 -13.93
N GLU A 76 8.10 -0.41 -14.75
CA GLU A 76 6.84 -1.14 -14.92
C GLU A 76 6.44 -1.87 -13.63
N PHE A 77 7.36 -2.57 -12.99
CA PHE A 77 7.11 -3.23 -11.71
C PHE A 77 6.66 -2.24 -10.63
N THR A 78 7.32 -1.07 -10.52
CA THR A 78 6.95 -0.05 -9.53
C THR A 78 5.54 0.49 -9.75
N SER A 79 5.15 0.67 -11.02
CA SER A 79 3.80 1.09 -11.39
C SER A 79 2.76 0.06 -10.94
N LEU A 80 2.96 -1.22 -11.32
CA LEU A 80 2.08 -2.33 -10.93
C LEU A 80 1.99 -2.51 -9.41
N TYR A 81 3.13 -2.42 -8.71
CA TYR A 81 3.17 -2.56 -7.26
C TYR A 81 2.45 -1.40 -6.55
N THR A 82 2.57 -0.19 -7.06
CA THR A 82 1.84 0.97 -6.52
C THR A 82 0.33 0.85 -6.74
N GLU A 83 -0.09 0.45 -7.95
CA GLU A 83 -1.50 0.19 -8.28
C GLU A 83 -2.10 -0.92 -7.38
N TYR A 84 -1.34 -2.00 -7.14
CA TYR A 84 -1.72 -3.09 -6.23
C TYR A 84 -2.00 -2.59 -4.80
N LEU A 85 -1.09 -1.76 -4.25
CA LEU A 85 -1.18 -1.28 -2.88
C LEU A 85 -2.31 -0.26 -2.70
N GLU A 86 -2.54 0.60 -3.69
CA GLU A 86 -3.65 1.56 -3.65
C GLU A 86 -4.99 0.83 -3.74
N ASN A 87 -5.13 -0.15 -4.63
CA ASN A 87 -6.34 -0.97 -4.68
C ASN A 87 -6.55 -1.75 -3.37
N GLN A 88 -5.48 -2.31 -2.80
CA GLN A 88 -5.55 -2.99 -1.52
C GLN A 88 -6.05 -2.05 -0.40
N LYS A 89 -5.58 -0.79 -0.40
CA LYS A 89 -6.01 0.24 0.55
C LYS A 89 -7.49 0.59 0.36
N GLN A 90 -7.94 0.81 -0.87
CA GLN A 90 -9.34 1.12 -1.19
C GLN A 90 -10.28 -0.02 -0.80
N ILE A 91 -9.87 -1.28 -1.01
CA ILE A 91 -10.63 -2.45 -0.58
C ILE A 91 -10.71 -2.48 0.96
N LYS A 92 -9.58 -2.30 1.65
CA LYS A 92 -9.54 -2.29 3.12
C LYS A 92 -10.39 -1.17 3.73
N SER A 93 -10.47 0.00 3.10
CA SER A 93 -11.31 1.09 3.59
C SER A 93 -12.81 0.81 3.53
N GLN A 94 -13.25 -0.21 2.79
CA GLN A 94 -14.65 -0.61 2.75
C GLN A 94 -15.10 -1.31 4.03
N PHE A 95 -14.19 -1.75 4.90
CA PHE A 95 -14.51 -2.36 6.19
C PHE A 95 -13.97 -1.51 7.34
N ASN A 96 -14.88 -0.96 8.14
CA ASN A 96 -14.50 -0.31 9.39
C ASN A 96 -14.29 -1.39 10.47
N SER A 97 -13.03 -1.62 10.86
CA SER A 97 -12.65 -2.55 11.92
C SER A 97 -12.74 -1.97 13.33
N ASN A 98 -13.07 -0.67 13.48
CA ASN A 98 -13.18 0.00 14.76
C ASN A 98 -14.64 -0.02 15.23
N PHE A 99 -15.05 -1.12 15.86
CA PHE A 99 -16.36 -1.29 16.50
C PHE A 99 -16.23 -2.23 17.70
N ASN A 100 -17.18 -2.15 18.64
CA ASN A 100 -17.28 -3.09 19.74
C ASN A 100 -18.31 -4.19 19.37
N PRO A 101 -17.89 -5.46 19.22
CA PRO A 101 -18.82 -6.55 18.89
C PRO A 101 -19.94 -6.73 19.93
N GLU A 102 -19.63 -6.48 21.21
CA GLU A 102 -20.56 -6.68 22.34
C GLU A 102 -21.73 -5.68 22.37
N THR A 103 -21.66 -4.62 21.55
CA THR A 103 -22.73 -3.60 21.48
C THR A 103 -23.60 -3.74 20.23
N LEU A 104 -23.31 -4.71 19.36
CA LEU A 104 -24.08 -4.94 18.14
C LEU A 104 -25.28 -5.84 18.42
N SER A 105 -26.40 -5.55 17.75
CA SER A 105 -27.46 -6.56 17.59
C SER A 105 -26.99 -7.72 16.71
N ASP A 106 -27.67 -8.87 16.79
CA ASP A 106 -27.35 -10.05 15.97
C ASP A 106 -27.35 -9.73 14.47
N ASP A 107 -28.29 -8.93 13.99
CA ASP A 107 -28.38 -8.56 12.57
C ASP A 107 -27.22 -7.65 12.15
N GLU A 108 -26.82 -6.70 12.99
CA GLU A 108 -25.65 -5.85 12.75
C GLU A 108 -24.35 -6.66 12.77
N ALA A 109 -24.20 -7.58 13.73
CA ALA A 109 -23.07 -8.49 13.81
C ALA A 109 -22.98 -9.39 12.58
N LYS A 110 -24.11 -9.93 12.12
CA LYS A 110 -24.20 -10.72 10.88
C LYS A 110 -23.81 -9.91 9.66
N ALA A 111 -24.26 -8.66 9.56
CA ALA A 111 -23.87 -7.76 8.47
C ALA A 111 -22.34 -7.49 8.48
N LYS A 112 -21.74 -7.30 9.67
CA LYS A 112 -20.29 -7.14 9.81
C LYS A 112 -19.51 -8.38 9.39
N LEU A 113 -19.98 -9.57 9.77
CA LEU A 113 -19.39 -10.83 9.33
C LEU A 113 -19.42 -10.95 7.80
N GLN A 114 -20.58 -10.70 7.20
CA GLN A 114 -20.73 -10.76 5.74
C GLN A 114 -19.80 -9.77 5.03
N GLN A 115 -19.75 -8.52 5.51
CA GLN A 115 -18.83 -7.50 4.98
C GLN A 115 -17.37 -7.92 5.09
N SER A 116 -16.98 -8.60 6.18
CA SER A 116 -15.61 -9.10 6.36
C SER A 116 -15.23 -10.14 5.32
N PHE A 117 -16.16 -11.04 4.95
CA PHE A 117 -15.94 -12.04 3.91
C PHE A 117 -15.83 -11.38 2.53
N GLU A 118 -16.69 -10.41 2.21
CA GLU A 118 -16.65 -9.68 0.94
C GLU A 118 -15.33 -8.92 0.76
N VAL A 119 -14.87 -8.24 1.80
CA VAL A 119 -13.56 -7.57 1.76
C VAL A 119 -12.42 -8.58 1.64
N GLY A 120 -12.50 -9.72 2.35
CA GLY A 120 -11.53 -10.82 2.21
C GLY A 120 -11.45 -11.35 0.78
N GLN A 121 -12.59 -11.57 0.14
CA GLN A 121 -12.68 -12.02 -1.25
C GLN A 121 -12.06 -11.00 -2.21
N LYS A 122 -12.42 -9.72 -2.09
CA LYS A 122 -11.84 -8.64 -2.91
C LYS A 122 -10.32 -8.53 -2.74
N LEU A 123 -9.80 -8.72 -1.53
CA LEU A 123 -8.36 -8.72 -1.29
C LEU A 123 -7.66 -9.91 -1.96
N LEU A 124 -8.27 -11.09 -1.92
CA LEU A 124 -7.76 -12.27 -2.61
C LEU A 124 -7.76 -12.07 -4.13
N ASP A 125 -8.84 -11.53 -4.69
CA ASP A 125 -8.96 -11.28 -6.12
C ASP A 125 -7.99 -10.19 -6.59
N ASN A 126 -7.79 -9.14 -5.78
CA ASN A 126 -6.75 -8.14 -6.01
C ASN A 126 -5.36 -8.81 -6.05
N ARG A 127 -5.05 -9.68 -5.09
CA ARG A 127 -3.77 -10.42 -5.08
C ARG A 127 -3.60 -11.29 -6.33
N LYS A 128 -4.63 -12.02 -6.75
CA LYS A 128 -4.60 -12.84 -7.98
C LYS A 128 -4.32 -11.98 -9.21
N LYS A 129 -5.12 -10.93 -9.41
CA LYS A 129 -4.99 -9.98 -10.53
C LYS A 129 -3.57 -9.42 -10.66
N TYR A 130 -2.97 -8.99 -9.55
CA TYR A 130 -1.63 -8.40 -9.60
C TYR A 130 -0.51 -9.42 -9.62
N ALA A 131 -0.73 -10.64 -9.12
CA ALA A 131 0.21 -11.74 -9.35
C ALA A 131 0.35 -12.03 -10.84
N GLU A 132 -0.78 -12.11 -11.56
CA GLU A 132 -0.83 -12.33 -13.01
C GLU A 132 -0.17 -11.20 -13.81
N LYS A 133 -0.42 -9.93 -13.43
CA LYS A 133 0.27 -8.80 -14.07
C LYS A 133 1.77 -8.79 -13.77
N MET A 134 2.17 -8.97 -12.51
CA MET A 134 3.58 -8.89 -12.12
C MET A 134 4.41 -10.03 -12.69
N GLN A 135 3.86 -11.24 -12.83
CA GLN A 135 4.60 -12.37 -13.40
C GLN A 135 4.90 -12.22 -14.90
N GLN A 136 4.26 -11.25 -15.59
CA GLN A 136 4.61 -10.87 -16.96
C GLN A 136 5.85 -9.98 -17.02
N VAL A 137 6.20 -9.33 -15.90
CA VAL A 137 7.28 -8.35 -15.80
C VAL A 137 8.48 -8.92 -15.04
N ILE A 138 8.22 -9.73 -14.01
CA ILE A 138 9.26 -10.30 -13.14
C ILE A 138 9.02 -11.81 -12.95
N PRO A 139 10.07 -12.62 -12.68
CA PRO A 139 9.90 -14.05 -12.45
C PRO A 139 8.91 -14.38 -11.32
N CYS A 140 8.14 -15.45 -11.48
CA CYS A 140 7.15 -15.91 -10.51
C CYS A 140 7.72 -16.08 -9.09
N GLN A 141 8.98 -16.50 -8.97
CA GLN A 141 9.67 -16.64 -7.68
C GLN A 141 9.80 -15.31 -6.95
N LYS A 142 10.03 -14.20 -7.67
CA LYS A 142 10.07 -12.85 -7.10
C LYS A 142 8.67 -12.39 -6.69
N VAL A 143 7.64 -12.71 -7.46
CA VAL A 143 6.23 -12.46 -7.09
C VAL A 143 5.85 -13.23 -5.82
N LEU A 144 6.24 -14.50 -5.70
CA LEU A 144 6.03 -15.30 -4.48
C LEU A 144 6.76 -14.69 -3.28
N LYS A 145 8.03 -14.31 -3.45
CA LYS A 145 8.85 -13.66 -2.40
C LYS A 145 8.22 -12.34 -1.93
N LEU A 146 7.67 -11.55 -2.85
CA LEU A 146 6.94 -10.32 -2.53
C LEU A 146 5.81 -10.61 -1.53
N PHE A 147 4.91 -11.54 -1.86
CA PHE A 147 3.77 -11.84 -0.99
C PHE A 147 4.15 -12.50 0.33
N GLN A 148 5.22 -13.29 0.37
CA GLN A 148 5.76 -13.82 1.63
C GLN A 148 6.27 -12.69 2.53
N SER A 149 6.96 -11.70 1.95
CA SER A 149 7.50 -10.56 2.70
C SER A 149 6.39 -9.66 3.28
N GLU A 150 5.27 -9.50 2.58
CA GLU A 150 4.11 -8.74 3.08
C GLU A 150 3.48 -9.37 4.33
N GLY A 151 3.32 -10.70 4.33
CA GLY A 151 2.81 -11.44 5.48
C GLY A 151 3.72 -11.27 6.70
N MET A 152 5.03 -11.50 6.53
CA MET A 152 6.01 -11.36 7.61
C MET A 152 6.09 -9.95 8.18
N MET A 153 6.01 -8.92 7.34
CA MET A 153 6.02 -7.52 7.79
C MET A 153 4.80 -7.19 8.64
N ARG A 154 3.61 -7.65 8.22
CA ARG A 154 2.38 -7.49 9.00
C ARG A 154 2.50 -8.17 10.35
N ASP A 155 3.00 -9.40 10.38
CA ASP A 155 3.07 -10.20 11.61
C ASP A 155 4.06 -9.57 12.61
N LYS A 156 5.25 -9.13 12.15
CA LYS A 156 6.20 -8.35 12.96
C LYS A 156 5.63 -7.03 13.49
N MET A 157 4.81 -6.33 12.70
CA MET A 157 4.13 -5.10 13.15
C MET A 157 3.10 -5.40 14.24
N ASN A 158 2.40 -6.53 14.15
CA ASN A 158 1.41 -6.95 15.15
C ASN A 158 2.09 -7.37 16.46
N GLU A 159 3.22 -8.10 16.41
CA GLU A 159 4.02 -8.48 17.58
C GLU A 159 4.60 -7.27 18.34
N ARG A 160 4.93 -6.19 17.62
CA ARG A 160 5.53 -4.98 18.20
C ARG A 160 4.52 -3.97 18.71
N ARG A 161 3.21 -4.18 18.51
CA ARG A 161 2.22 -3.34 19.19
C ARG A 161 2.37 -3.61 20.68
N PRO A 162 2.68 -2.61 21.52
CA PRO A 162 2.65 -2.82 22.95
C PRO A 162 1.27 -3.39 23.26
N HIS A 163 1.23 -4.58 23.85
CA HIS A 163 0.04 -5.09 24.50
C HIS A 163 -0.29 -4.02 25.53
N ASN A 164 -1.21 -3.11 25.22
CA ASN A 164 -1.77 -2.20 26.22
C ASN A 164 -2.73 -3.03 27.07
N GLY A 165 -2.17 -4.03 27.74
CA GLY A 165 -2.82 -4.90 28.71
C GLY A 165 -2.85 -4.15 30.02
N ASN A 166 -3.84 -3.27 30.16
CA ASN A 166 -4.35 -2.96 31.47
C ASN A 166 -5.32 -4.09 31.85
N GLY A 167 -4.98 -4.87 32.88
CA GLY A 167 -5.84 -5.90 33.44
C GLY A 167 -5.10 -7.20 33.76
N GLY A 168 -4.65 -7.34 35.01
CA GLY A 168 -4.15 -8.60 35.53
C GLY A 168 -5.25 -9.67 35.52
N ALA A 169 -4.92 -10.83 34.98
CA ALA A 169 -5.42 -12.15 35.36
C ALA A 169 -4.66 -13.17 34.51
N GLU A 170 -3.65 -13.81 35.10
CA GLU A 170 -3.13 -15.06 34.58
C GLU A 170 -4.29 -16.07 34.54
N ARG A 171 -4.81 -16.37 33.35
CA ARG A 171 -5.65 -17.55 33.16
C ARG A 171 -4.72 -18.76 33.07
N PRO A 172 -4.86 -19.77 33.94
CA PRO A 172 -4.05 -20.98 33.84
C PRO A 172 -4.39 -21.69 32.52
N LYS A 173 -3.34 -22.07 31.78
CA LYS A 173 -3.45 -22.90 30.58
C LYS A 173 -4.09 -24.24 30.98
N GLN A 174 -5.34 -24.46 30.58
CA GLN A 174 -5.87 -25.81 30.46
C GLN A 174 -5.43 -26.35 29.10
N ASN A 175 -4.56 -27.35 29.12
CA ASN A 175 -4.30 -28.18 27.94
C ASN A 175 -5.32 -29.33 27.88
N PRO A 176 -5.57 -29.89 26.67
CA PRO A 176 -6.43 -31.05 26.47
C PRO A 176 -5.93 -32.31 27.19
#